data_AF-A0A6C0C383-F1
#
_entry.id   AF-A0A6C0C383-F1
#
_cell.length_a   1.000
_cell.length_b   1.000
_cell.length_c   1.000
_cell.angle_alpha   90.00
_cell.angle_beta   90.00
_cell.angle_gamma   90.00
#
_symmetry.space_group_name_H-M   'P 1'
#
loop_
_entity.id
_entity.type
_entity.pdbx_description
1 polymer ?
#
loop_
_entity_poly.entity_id
_entity_poly.type
_entity_poly.pdbx_seq_one_letter_code
_entity_poly.pdbx_strand_id
1 'polypeptide(L)'
;MFEQNDNNDEAKTLLEKDTTASVNKSWNKLEKNIKIKLLNAYANDFCAANSEILKKYFINCIAQNRLTKITDVIYNKETMKITDIPGLYYNNNNHNFSIRNDGKKSMLSSLTPKKNKTKRNNEKEAKN
;
A
#
# COMPACT_ATOMS: atom_id res chain seq x y z
N MET A 1 -54.83 -4.86 20.68
CA MET A 1 -53.46 -5.39 20.76
C MET A 1 -52.85 -5.16 19.39
N PHE A 2 -51.95 -4.19 19.25
CA PHE A 2 -51.39 -3.81 17.95
C PHE A 2 -50.13 -4.64 17.72
N GLU A 3 -50.17 -5.56 16.75
CA GLU A 3 -49.02 -6.30 16.26
C GLU A 3 -48.07 -5.31 15.56
N GLN A 4 -46.86 -5.16 16.09
CA GLN A 4 -45.81 -4.36 15.49
C GLN A 4 -44.93 -5.24 14.61
N ASN A 5 -44.80 -4.82 13.36
CA ASN A 5 -43.97 -5.34 12.28
C ASN A 5 -42.60 -5.92 12.68
N ASP A 6 -42.46 -7.25 12.61
CA ASP A 6 -41.18 -7.98 12.66
C ASP A 6 -40.45 -8.07 11.29
N ASN A 7 -40.92 -7.37 10.25
CA ASN A 7 -40.31 -7.41 8.92
C ASN A 7 -39.03 -6.55 8.78
N ASN A 8 -38.74 -5.67 9.74
CA ASN A 8 -37.58 -4.77 9.64
C ASN A 8 -36.27 -5.44 10.10
N ASP A 9 -36.34 -6.30 11.13
CA ASP A 9 -35.16 -6.95 11.70
C ASP A 9 -34.57 -8.04 10.78
N GLU A 10 -35.42 -8.73 10.02
CA GLU A 10 -34.96 -9.73 9.05
C GLU A 10 -34.25 -9.07 7.85
N ALA A 11 -34.76 -7.94 7.37
CA ALA A 11 -34.10 -7.15 6.33
C ALA A 11 -32.74 -6.60 6.80
N LYS A 12 -32.66 -6.17 8.06
CA LYS A 12 -31.45 -5.62 8.67
C LYS A 12 -30.37 -6.69 8.85
N THR A 13 -30.75 -7.88 9.31
CA THR A 13 -29.83 -9.02 9.50
C THR A 13 -29.31 -9.62 8.18
N LEU A 14 -30.11 -9.61 7.11
CA LEU A 14 -29.64 -10.00 5.77
C LEU A 14 -28.60 -9.00 5.22
N LEU A 15 -28.82 -7.70 5.42
CA LEU A 15 -27.87 -6.66 5.02
C LEU A 15 -26.53 -6.78 5.80
N GLU A 16 -26.59 -7.12 7.08
CA GLU A 16 -25.41 -7.32 7.94
C GLU A 16 -24.56 -8.54 7.51
N LYS A 17 -25.20 -9.63 7.08
CA LYS A 17 -24.51 -10.84 6.58
C LYS A 17 -23.80 -10.62 5.24
N ASP A 18 -24.41 -9.86 4.32
CA ASP A 18 -23.76 -9.50 3.05
C ASP A 18 -22.62 -8.49 3.25
N THR A 19 -22.74 -7.62 4.27
CA THR A 19 -21.68 -6.69 4.65
C THR A 19 -20.45 -7.44 5.17
N THR A 20 -20.64 -8.39 6.09
CA THR A 20 -19.54 -9.15 6.74
C THR A 20 -18.75 -10.06 5.78
N ALA A 21 -19.38 -10.64 4.77
CA ALA A 21 -18.66 -11.41 3.74
C ALA A 21 -17.82 -10.52 2.80
N SER A 22 -18.19 -9.26 2.62
CA SER A 22 -17.37 -8.26 1.92
C SER A 22 -16.20 -7.76 2.79
N VAL A 23 -16.32 -7.86 4.11
CA VAL A 23 -15.42 -7.22 5.09
C VAL A 23 -14.03 -7.87 5.15
N ASN A 24 -13.90 -9.18 4.88
CA ASN A 24 -12.58 -9.86 4.90
C ASN A 24 -11.92 -9.96 3.50
N LYS A 25 -12.21 -9.01 2.62
CA LYS A 25 -11.53 -8.95 1.31
C LYS A 25 -10.12 -8.41 1.52
N SER A 26 -9.15 -9.15 0.99
CA SER A 26 -7.75 -8.71 0.97
C SER A 26 -7.61 -7.51 0.03
N TRP A 27 -6.66 -6.61 0.31
CA TRP A 27 -6.46 -5.35 -0.43
C TRP A 27 -6.54 -5.49 -1.96
N ASN A 28 -5.90 -6.52 -2.52
CA ASN A 28 -5.94 -6.77 -3.96
C ASN A 28 -7.37 -7.01 -4.51
N LYS A 29 -8.23 -7.69 -3.73
CA LYS A 29 -9.62 -8.04 -4.09
C LYS A 29 -10.63 -6.92 -3.83
N LEU A 30 -10.21 -5.79 -3.25
CA LEU A 30 -11.10 -4.65 -3.04
C LEU A 30 -11.35 -3.88 -4.34
N GLU A 31 -12.59 -3.42 -4.52
CA GLU A 31 -12.96 -2.56 -5.63
C GLU A 31 -12.30 -1.17 -5.53
N LYS A 32 -12.12 -0.52 -6.68
CA LYS A 32 -11.51 0.82 -6.76
C LYS A 32 -12.23 1.84 -5.88
N ASN A 33 -13.56 1.80 -5.84
CA ASN A 33 -14.38 2.70 -5.02
C ASN A 33 -14.11 2.52 -3.52
N ILE A 34 -13.98 1.27 -3.06
CA ILE A 34 -13.70 0.97 -1.64
C ILE A 34 -12.28 1.42 -1.28
N LYS A 35 -11.31 1.14 -2.16
CA LYS A 35 -9.92 1.61 -1.98
C LYS A 35 -9.86 3.13 -1.83
N ILE A 36 -10.56 3.88 -2.69
CA ILE A 36 -10.61 5.34 -2.63
C ILE A 36 -11.20 5.81 -1.29
N LYS A 37 -12.32 5.21 -0.84
CA LYS A 37 -12.93 5.55 0.45
C LYS A 37 -11.95 5.37 1.63
N LEU A 38 -11.24 4.23 1.65
CA LEU A 38 -10.25 3.93 2.67
C LEU A 38 -9.05 4.90 2.63
N LEU A 39 -8.53 5.21 1.45
CA LEU A 39 -7.44 6.17 1.28
C LEU A 39 -7.85 7.58 1.70
N ASN A 40 -9.09 7.98 1.42
CA ASN A 40 -9.61 9.27 1.84
C ASN A 40 -9.72 9.38 3.37
N ALA A 41 -10.14 8.30 4.04
CA ALA A 41 -10.15 8.23 5.50
C ALA A 41 -8.74 8.34 6.08
N TYR A 42 -7.79 7.58 5.52
CA TYR A 42 -6.38 7.67 5.90
C TYR A 42 -5.80 9.07 5.68
N ALA A 43 -6.12 9.73 4.56
CA ALA A 43 -5.65 11.09 4.28
C ALA A 43 -6.11 12.11 5.32
N ASN A 44 -7.35 11.95 5.83
CA ASN A 44 -7.87 12.80 6.89
C ASN A 44 -7.10 12.60 8.20
N ASP A 45 -6.82 11.35 8.56
CA ASP A 45 -6.11 11.00 9.79
C ASP A 45 -4.62 11.39 9.72
N PHE A 46 -4.01 11.28 8.53
CA PHE A 46 -2.58 11.52 8.32
C PHE A 46 -2.23 13.02 8.22
N CYS A 47 -3.05 13.82 7.55
CA CYS A 47 -2.77 15.24 7.38
C CYS A 47 -4.05 16.06 7.21
N ALA A 48 -4.57 16.59 8.31
CA ALA A 48 -5.77 17.43 8.27
C ALA A 48 -5.61 18.67 7.36
N ALA A 49 -4.43 19.32 7.39
CA ALA A 49 -4.17 20.54 6.65
C ALA A 49 -4.07 20.34 5.12
N ASN A 50 -3.45 19.26 4.66
CA ASN A 50 -3.23 18.98 3.23
C ASN A 50 -4.03 17.76 2.73
N SER A 51 -5.12 17.41 3.42
CA SER A 51 -5.90 16.21 3.12
C SER A 51 -6.43 16.20 1.69
N GLU A 52 -6.78 17.37 1.11
CA GLU A 52 -7.31 17.46 -0.24
C GLU A 52 -6.29 17.10 -1.33
N ILE A 53 -5.05 17.56 -1.18
CA ILE A 53 -3.96 17.29 -2.12
C ILE A 53 -3.64 15.79 -2.08
N LEU A 54 -3.62 15.22 -0.88
CA LEU A 54 -3.38 13.81 -0.66
C LEU A 54 -4.52 12.93 -1.24
N LYS A 55 -5.79 13.31 -1.03
CA LYS A 55 -6.96 12.63 -1.62
C LYS A 55 -6.90 12.63 -3.15
N LYS A 56 -6.62 13.78 -3.78
CA LYS A 56 -6.45 13.88 -5.24
C LYS A 56 -5.32 12.99 -5.74
N TYR A 57 -4.19 12.98 -5.03
CA TYR A 57 -3.06 12.12 -5.35
C TYR A 57 -3.42 10.63 -5.29
N PHE A 58 -4.15 10.21 -4.26
CA PHE A 58 -4.60 8.84 -4.08
C PHE A 58 -5.58 8.38 -5.17
N ILE A 59 -6.52 9.24 -5.57
CA ILE A 59 -7.42 8.96 -6.69
C ILE A 59 -6.61 8.74 -7.98
N ASN A 60 -5.63 9.61 -8.25
CA ASN A 60 -4.76 9.47 -9.42
C ASN A 60 -3.92 8.18 -9.35
N CYS A 61 -3.41 7.82 -8.18
CA CYS A 61 -2.68 6.55 -8.00
C CYS A 61 -3.55 5.33 -8.33
N ILE A 62 -4.79 5.29 -7.81
CA ILE A 62 -5.74 4.20 -8.10
C ILE A 62 -6.12 4.18 -9.59
N ALA A 63 -6.28 5.35 -10.23
CA ALA A 63 -6.55 5.46 -11.67
C ALA A 63 -5.39 4.92 -12.51
N GLN A 64 -4.14 5.17 -12.09
CA GLN A 64 -2.92 4.64 -12.72
C GLN A 64 -2.60 3.19 -12.32
N ASN A 65 -3.51 2.48 -11.63
CA ASN A 65 -3.28 1.14 -11.09
C ASN A 65 -2.05 1.02 -10.16
N ARG A 66 -1.59 2.15 -9.59
CA ARG A 66 -0.60 2.22 -8.51
C ARG A 66 -1.32 1.93 -7.19
N LEU A 67 -0.65 1.29 -6.22
CA LEU A 67 -1.27 0.81 -4.96
C LEU A 67 -2.26 -0.35 -5.14
N THR A 68 -2.12 -1.16 -6.19
CA THR A 68 -2.97 -2.34 -6.41
C THR A 68 -2.49 -3.55 -5.61
N LYS A 69 -1.19 -3.62 -5.29
CA LYS A 69 -0.58 -4.77 -4.62
C LYS A 69 -0.70 -4.65 -3.11
N ILE A 70 -0.73 -5.81 -2.45
CA ILE A 70 -0.76 -5.91 -0.98
C ILE A 70 0.53 -5.34 -0.36
N THR A 71 1.66 -5.36 -1.10
CA THR A 71 2.93 -4.81 -0.61
C THR A 71 2.97 -3.29 -0.60
N ASP A 72 2.07 -2.64 -1.36
CA ASP A 72 2.12 -1.20 -1.57
C ASP A 72 1.28 -0.45 -0.52
N VAL A 73 0.44 -1.16 0.25
CA VAL A 73 -0.47 -0.60 1.26
C VAL A 73 -0.56 -1.55 2.45
N ILE A 74 -0.30 -1.05 3.66
CA ILE A 74 -0.49 -1.79 4.91
C ILE A 74 -1.95 -1.64 5.32
N TYR A 75 -2.76 -2.60 4.87
CA TYR A 75 -4.20 -2.67 5.15
C TYR A 75 -4.49 -3.70 6.25
N ASN A 76 -5.18 -3.28 7.30
CA ASN A 76 -5.70 -4.17 8.33
C ASN A 76 -7.14 -4.60 7.99
N LYS A 77 -7.34 -5.91 7.80
CA LYS A 77 -8.63 -6.50 7.40
C LYS A 77 -9.66 -6.51 8.54
N GLU A 78 -9.20 -6.53 9.79
CA GLU A 78 -10.06 -6.60 10.98
C GLU A 78 -10.63 -5.22 11.30
N THR A 79 -9.79 -4.18 11.24
CA THR A 79 -10.22 -2.80 11.50
C THR A 79 -10.74 -2.09 10.27
N MET A 80 -10.60 -2.69 9.08
CA MET A 80 -10.88 -2.10 7.78
C MET A 80 -10.23 -0.72 7.58
N LYS A 81 -9.02 -0.54 8.11
CA LYS A 81 -8.28 0.72 8.00
C LYS A 81 -6.91 0.50 7.38
N ILE A 82 -6.46 1.52 6.66
CA ILE A 82 -5.07 1.59 6.20
C ILE A 82 -4.25 2.09 7.38
N THR A 83 -3.30 1.28 7.81
CA THR A 83 -2.39 1.65 8.91
C THR A 83 -1.28 2.52 8.37
N ASP A 84 -0.74 2.18 7.20
CA ASP A 84 0.36 2.92 6.59
C ASP A 84 0.49 2.64 5.08
N ILE A 85 1.14 3.53 4.35
CA ILE A 85 1.42 3.39 2.91
C ILE A 85 2.95 3.45 2.71
N PRO A 86 3.60 2.29 2.54
CA PRO A 86 5.03 2.20 2.29
C PRO A 86 5.46 3.07 1.10
N GLY A 87 6.51 3.87 1.30
CA GLY A 87 7.05 4.75 0.28
C GLY A 87 6.28 6.06 0.09
N LEU A 88 5.21 6.33 0.84
CA LEU A 88 4.58 7.65 0.87
C LEU A 88 5.58 8.68 1.38
N TYR A 89 5.89 9.67 0.55
CA TYR A 89 6.83 10.73 0.85
C TYR A 89 6.20 12.08 0.51
N TYR A 90 6.35 13.04 1.42
CA TYR A 90 5.96 14.43 1.18
C TYR A 90 7.16 15.21 0.66
N ASN A 91 7.08 15.71 -0.56
CA ASN A 91 8.11 16.57 -1.12
C ASN A 91 7.85 18.02 -0.71
N ASN A 92 8.63 18.50 0.26
CA ASN A 92 8.52 19.85 0.82
C ASN A 92 8.80 20.95 -0.23
N ASN A 93 9.58 20.68 -1.28
CA ASN A 93 9.90 21.67 -2.31
C ASN A 93 8.73 21.93 -3.27
N ASN A 94 7.97 20.88 -3.60
CA ASN A 94 6.87 20.98 -4.57
C ASN A 94 5.50 20.93 -3.88
N HIS A 95 5.47 20.87 -2.54
CA HIS A 95 4.29 20.64 -1.71
C HIS A 95 3.42 19.46 -2.18
N ASN A 96 4.06 18.44 -2.77
CA ASN A 96 3.39 17.33 -3.43
C ASN A 96 3.72 16.00 -2.77
N PHE A 97 2.72 15.12 -2.71
CA PHE A 97 2.88 13.74 -2.26
C PHE A 97 3.40 12.86 -3.40
N SER A 98 4.28 11.92 -3.08
CA SER A 98 4.83 10.97 -4.04
C SER A 98 5.12 9.65 -3.37
N ILE A 99 4.80 8.54 -4.04
CA ILE A 99 5.18 7.20 -3.61
C ILE A 99 6.53 6.85 -4.23
N ARG A 100 7.59 6.79 -3.43
CA ARG A 100 8.91 6.31 -3.82
C ARG A 100 8.91 4.79 -3.74
N ASN A 101 9.19 4.14 -4.88
CA ASN A 101 9.50 2.71 -4.88
C ASN A 101 10.99 2.58 -4.57
N ASP A 102 11.37 2.64 -3.29
CA ASP A 102 12.74 2.30 -2.92
C ASP A 102 12.94 0.82 -3.27
N GLY A 103 13.74 0.61 -4.32
CA GLY A 103 13.69 -0.61 -5.10
C GLY A 103 13.88 -1.85 -4.25
N LYS A 104 12.98 -2.82 -4.45
CA LYS A 104 13.29 -4.23 -4.18
C LYS A 104 14.67 -4.48 -4.79
N LYS A 105 15.69 -4.71 -3.96
CA LYS A 105 17.04 -5.03 -4.44
C LYS A 105 16.88 -6.26 -5.33
N SER A 106 16.99 -6.13 -6.65
CA SER A 106 16.91 -7.26 -7.55
C SER A 106 17.95 -8.29 -7.11
N MET A 107 17.51 -9.50 -6.78
CA MET A 107 18.40 -10.62 -6.42
C MET A 107 19.43 -10.92 -7.52
N LEU A 108 19.26 -10.38 -8.73
CA LEU A 108 20.26 -10.41 -9.81
C LEU A 108 21.67 -9.95 -9.39
N SER A 109 21.80 -9.03 -8.41
CA SER A 109 23.12 -8.60 -7.90
C SER A 109 23.77 -9.58 -6.92
N SER A 110 23.01 -10.53 -6.37
CA SER A 110 23.49 -11.58 -5.46
C SER A 110 23.67 -12.93 -6.15
N LEU A 111 23.12 -13.13 -7.36
CA LEU A 111 23.24 -14.40 -8.11
C LEU A 111 24.56 -14.56 -8.87
N THR A 112 25.40 -13.53 -8.97
CA THR A 112 26.73 -13.66 -9.59
C THR A 112 27.82 -13.67 -8.51
N PRO A 113 28.60 -14.76 -8.38
CA PRO A 113 29.77 -14.76 -7.50
C PRO A 113 30.74 -13.67 -7.96
N LYS A 114 31.04 -12.71 -7.08
CA LYS A 114 32.13 -11.75 -7.30
C LYS A 114 33.43 -12.55 -7.41
N LYS A 115 33.93 -12.76 -8.62
CA LYS A 115 35.29 -13.28 -8.83
C LYS A 115 36.25 -12.24 -8.26
N ASN A 116 36.69 -12.45 -7.02
CA ASN A 116 37.78 -11.71 -6.43
C ASN A 116 39.02 -11.95 -7.32
N LYS A 117 39.37 -10.98 -8.17
CA LYS A 117 40.64 -11.00 -8.89
C LYS A 117 41.74 -10.80 -7.85
N THR A 118 42.34 -11.91 -7.44
CA THR A 118 43.53 -11.95 -6.58
C THR A 118 44.58 -11.04 -7.19
N LYS A 119 45.06 -10.07 -6.40
CA LYS A 119 46.24 -9.25 -6.71
C LYS A 119 47.39 -10.23 -7.00
N ARG A 120 47.89 -10.26 -8.24
CA ARG A 120 49.17 -10.90 -8.53
C ARG A 120 50.25 -9.98 -8.00
N ASN A 121 50.89 -10.43 -6.93
CA ASN A 121 52.11 -9.87 -6.38
C ASN A 121 53.19 -9.96 -7.46
N ASN A 122 53.68 -8.81 -7.94
CA ASN A 122 54.94 -8.76 -8.67
C ASN A 122 56.04 -8.48 -7.65
N GLU A 123 56.67 -9.54 -7.15
CA GLU A 123 57.97 -9.42 -6.50
C GLU A 123 58.87 -10.58 -6.94
N LYS A 124 60.12 -10.23 -7.28
CA LYS A 124 61.33 -11.04 -7.54
C LYS A 124 61.44 -11.55 -8.99
N GLU A 125 62.57 -11.38 -9.70
CA GLU A 125 63.95 -11.61 -9.26
C GLU A 125 65.00 -10.82 -10.06
N ALA A 126 66.12 -10.55 -9.40
CA ALA A 126 67.34 -9.97 -9.96
C ALA A 126 68.27 -11.04 -10.56
N LYS A 127 69.26 -10.57 -11.35
CA LYS A 127 70.51 -11.22 -11.81
C LYS A 127 70.42 -12.10 -13.08
N ASN A 128 70.96 -11.57 -14.18
CA ASN A 128 72.29 -11.94 -14.69
C ASN A 128 72.75 -10.86 -15.69
#